data_AF-A0A351SR28-F1
#
_entry.id   AF-A0A351SR28-F1
#
_cell.length_a   1.000
_cell.length_b   1.000
_cell.length_c   1.000
_cell.angle_alpha   90.00
_cell.angle_beta   90.00
_cell.angle_gamma   90.00
#
_symmetry.space_group_name_H-M   'P 1'
#
loop_
_entity.id
_entity.type
_entity.pdbx_description
1 polymer ?
#
loop_
_entity_poly.entity_id
_entity_poly.type
_entity_poly.pdbx_seq_one_letter_code
_entity_poly.pdbx_strand_id
1 'polypeptide(L)' 'ANKGKEESLEAIIKKDFNYENFVKIDGTNVKVVIEADKHSYDLANKVMKRVQNEFDAKVYVTVSFGTV' A
#
# COMPACT_ATOMS: atom_id res chain seq x y z
N ALA A 1 -17.76 -0.86 -3.69
CA ALA A 1 -17.31 -0.16 -2.47
C ALA A 1 -16.07 -0.86 -1.96
N ASN A 2 -14.88 -0.32 -2.21
CA ASN A 2 -13.59 -0.92 -1.80
C ASN A 2 -13.04 -0.31 -0.50
N LYS A 3 -13.74 0.67 0.07
CA LYS A 3 -13.30 1.50 1.20
C LYS A 3 -12.87 0.69 2.42
N GLY A 4 -13.61 -0.35 2.79
CA GLY A 4 -13.23 -1.20 3.93
C GLY A 4 -11.93 -1.98 3.70
N LYS A 5 -11.64 -2.38 2.46
CA LYS A 5 -10.39 -3.08 2.13
C LYS A 5 -9.22 -2.10 2.01
N GLU A 6 -9.45 -0.89 1.50
CA GLU A 6 -8.49 0.22 1.51
C GLU A 6 -8.04 0.54 2.95
N GLU A 7 -8.99 0.83 3.86
CA GLU A 7 -8.71 1.13 5.27
C GLU A 7 -8.01 -0.04 5.99
N SER A 8 -8.38 -1.28 5.68
CA SER A 8 -7.73 -2.47 6.24
C SER A 8 -6.26 -2.57 5.81
N LEU A 9 -5.97 -2.30 4.54
CA LEU A 9 -4.60 -2.29 4.01
C LEU A 9 -3.78 -1.16 4.62
N GLU A 10 -4.39 0.03 4.79
CA GLU A 10 -3.73 1.16 5.43
C GLU A 10 -3.31 0.85 6.86
N ALA A 11 -4.21 0.24 7.63
CA ALA A 11 -3.94 -0.20 9.00
C ALA A 11 -2.83 -1.25 9.07
N ILE A 12 -2.82 -2.21 8.14
CA ILE A 12 -1.76 -3.23 8.04
C ILE A 12 -0.41 -2.58 7.74
N ILE A 13 -0.34 -1.71 6.73
CA ILE A 13 0.92 -1.06 6.34
C ILE A 13 1.44 -0.18 7.48
N LYS A 14 0.55 0.57 8.13
CA LYS A 14 0.89 1.39 9.29
C LYS A 14 1.41 0.54 10.45
N LYS A 15 0.80 -0.60 10.72
CA LYS A 15 1.23 -1.53 11.78
C LYS A 15 2.59 -2.18 11.47
N ASP A 16 2.80 -2.64 10.24
CA ASP A 16 3.97 -3.43 9.87
C ASP A 16 5.21 -2.56 9.60
N PHE A 17 5.02 -1.33 9.12
CA PHE A 17 6.10 -0.45 8.69
C PHE A 17 6.17 0.89 9.45
N ASN A 18 5.16 1.23 10.23
CA ASN A 18 5.10 2.48 11.01
C ASN A 18 5.18 3.76 10.14
N TYR A 19 4.53 3.73 8.98
CA TYR A 19 4.35 4.90 8.12
C TYR A 19 2.88 5.21 7.94
N GLU A 20 2.54 6.50 7.98
CA GLU A 20 1.27 6.97 7.44
C GLU A 20 1.23 6.67 5.95
N ASN A 21 0.06 6.26 5.48
CA ASN A 21 -0.09 5.80 4.12
C ASN A 21 -1.54 5.91 3.68
N PHE A 22 -1.72 5.98 2.36
CA PHE A 22 -3.02 6.04 1.72
C PHE A 22 -3.10 4.95 0.65
N VAL A 23 -4.19 4.16 0.68
CA VAL A 23 -4.41 3.07 -0.26
C VAL A 23 -5.68 3.34 -1.06
N LYS A 24 -5.56 3.20 -2.39
CA LYS A 24 -6.68 3.28 -3.32
C LYS A 24 -6.74 2.06 -4.22
N ILE A 25 -7.90 1.42 -4.28
CA ILE A 25 -8.16 0.23 -5.10
C ILE A 25 -9.10 0.60 -6.24
N ASP A 26 -8.56 0.55 -7.45
CA ASP A 26 -9.29 0.77 -8.70
C ASP A 26 -9.26 -0.50 -9.57
N GLY A 27 -10.29 -1.33 -9.42
CA GLY A 27 -10.37 -2.65 -10.05
C GLY A 27 -9.26 -3.57 -9.55
N THR A 28 -8.33 -3.92 -10.44
CA THR A 28 -7.15 -4.76 -10.14
C THR A 28 -5.91 -3.95 -9.81
N ASN A 29 -5.98 -2.62 -9.87
CA ASN A 29 -4.87 -1.73 -9.54
C ASN A 29 -4.98 -1.26 -8.09
N VAL A 30 -3.89 -1.44 -7.34
CA VAL A 30 -3.79 -0.98 -5.95
C VAL A 30 -2.70 0.08 -5.90
N LYS A 31 -3.09 1.33 -5.67
CA LYS A 31 -2.15 2.42 -5.49
C LYS A 31 -1.93 2.64 -4.00
N VAL A 32 -0.67 2.64 -3.59
CA VAL A 32 -0.24 2.89 -2.22
C VAL A 32 0.66 4.12 -2.23
N VAL A 33 0.30 5.12 -1.44
CA VAL A 33 1.13 6.30 -1.20
C VAL A 33 1.63 6.24 0.23
N ILE A 34 2.94 6.32 0.43
CA ILE A 34 3.58 6.26 1.75
C ILE A 34 4.11 7.65 2.10
N GLU A 35 3.75 8.14 3.28
CA GLU A 35 4.28 9.39 3.83
C GLU A 35 5.73 9.20 4.26
N ALA A 36 6.66 9.59 3.41
CA ALA A 36 8.08 9.55 3.71
C ALA A 36 8.85 10.58 2.88
N ASP A 37 9.80 11.25 3.53
CA ASP A 37 10.71 12.21 2.86
C ASP A 37 11.75 11.53 1.97
N LYS A 38 12.02 10.24 2.21
CA LYS A 38 13.04 9.46 1.50
C LYS A 38 12.43 8.29 0.78
N HIS A 39 12.78 8.16 -0.49
CA HIS A 39 12.38 7.01 -1.31
C HIS A 39 13.27 5.82 -0.94
N SER A 40 12.65 4.68 -0.62
CA SER A 40 13.37 3.43 -0.33
C SER A 40 12.82 2.30 -1.17
N TYR A 41 13.65 1.76 -2.07
CA TYR A 41 13.30 0.61 -2.90
C TYR A 41 12.98 -0.64 -2.06
N ASP A 42 13.70 -0.83 -0.95
CA ASP A 42 13.45 -1.94 -0.05
C ASP A 42 12.08 -1.83 0.64
N LEU A 43 11.72 -0.62 1.08
CA LEU A 43 10.41 -0.36 1.66
C LEU A 43 9.30 -0.57 0.64
N ALA A 44 9.47 -0.04 -0.58
CA ALA A 44 8.51 -0.24 -1.67
C ALA A 44 8.29 -1.72 -1.96
N ASN A 45 9.37 -2.48 -2.13
CA ASN A 45 9.29 -3.92 -2.39
C ASN A 45 8.59 -4.69 -1.25
N LYS A 46 8.87 -4.33 0.00
CA LYS A 46 8.22 -4.95 1.16
C LYS A 46 6.73 -4.65 1.19
N VAL A 47 6.33 -3.40 0.95
CA VAL A 47 4.92 -2.99 0.90
C VAL A 47 4.20 -3.66 -0.26
N MET A 48 4.80 -3.68 -1.46
CA MET A 48 4.23 -4.37 -2.62
C MET A 48 3.94 -5.85 -2.33
N LYS A 49 4.90 -6.56 -1.73
CA LYS A 49 4.71 -7.97 -1.33
C LYS A 49 3.64 -8.12 -0.26
N ARG A 50 3.67 -7.27 0.77
CA ARG A 50 2.71 -7.31 1.87
C ARG A 50 1.28 -7.12 1.39
N VAL A 51 1.06 -6.14 0.51
CA VAL A 51 -0.24 -5.83 -0.08
C VAL A 51 -0.70 -6.95 -1.01
N GLN A 52 0.17 -7.45 -1.91
CA GLN A 52 -0.19 -8.56 -2.80
C GLN A 52 -0.63 -9.82 -2.03
N ASN A 53 -0.06 -10.09 -0.85
CA ASN A 53 -0.45 -11.23 -0.02
C ASN A 53 -1.88 -11.13 0.56
N GLU A 54 -2.52 -9.96 0.54
CA GLU A 54 -3.91 -9.75 0.97
C GLU A 54 -4.94 -9.98 -0.15
N PHE A 55 -4.47 -10.40 -1.33
CA PHE A 55 -5.30 -10.71 -2.49
C PHE A 55 -5.01 -12.13 -2.97
N ASP A 56 -6.07 -12.91 -3.19
CA ASP A 56 -5.97 -14.27 -3.74
C ASP A 56 -5.51 -14.27 -5.21
N ALA A 57 -5.75 -13.17 -5.92
CA ALA A 57 -5.37 -12.97 -7.31
C ALA A 57 -4.24 -11.94 -7.44
N LYS A 58 -3.45 -12.05 -8.54
CA LYS A 58 -2.45 -11.04 -8.87
C LYS A 58 -3.10 -9.69 -9.12
N VAL A 59 -2.61 -8.68 -8.40
CA VAL A 59 -3.02 -7.27 -8.53
C VAL A 59 -1.82 -6.41 -8.92
N TYR A 60 -2.09 -5.29 -9.57
CA TYR A 60 -1.06 -4.33 -9.94
C TYR A 60 -0.84 -3.34 -8.81
N VAL A 61 0.14 -3.62 -7.95
CA VAL A 61 0.48 -2.72 -6.84
C VAL A 61 1.46 -1.65 -7.31
N THR A 62 1.10 -0.38 -7.14
CA THR A 62 1.97 0.77 -7.39
C THR A 62 2.27 1.45 -6.07
N VAL A 63 3.54 1.55 -5.69
CA VAL A 63 3.97 2.31 -4.50
C VAL A 63 4.54 3.65 -4.93
N SER A 64 4.10 4.72 -4.28
CA SER A 64 4.62 6.08 -4.44
C SER A 64 4.99 6.64 -3.08
N PHE A 65 6.05 7.46 -3.04
CA PHE A 65 6.47 8.17 -1.84
C PHE A 65 6.12 9.65 -2.02
N GLY A 66 5.50 10.24 -1.01
CA GLY A 66 5.09 11.63 -1.02
C GLY A 66 4.18 11.93 0.16
N THR A 67 3.76 13.18 0.27
CA THR A 67 2.80 13.60 1.30
C THR A 67 1.42 13.01 1.00
N VAL A 68 0.78 12.43 2.03
CA VAL A 68 -0.58 11.85 1.97
C VAL A 68 -1.59 12.71 2.71
#